data_AF-A0A2E5XUX7-F1
#
_entry.id   AF-A0A2E5XUX7-F1
#
_cell.length_a   1.000
_cell.length_b   1.000
_cell.length_c   1.000
_cell.angle_alpha   90.00
_cell.angle_beta   90.00
_cell.angle_gamma   90.00
#
_symmetry.space_group_name_H-M   'P 1'
#
loop_
_entity.id
_entity.type
_entity.pdbx_description
1 polymer ?
#
loop_
_entity_poly.entity_id
_entity_poly.type
_entity_poly.pdbx_seq_one_letter_code
_entity_poly.pdbx_strand_id
1 'polypeptide(L)'
;MVFSREEVFNNKIPNYKLGIYYFIDENDNIIYIGKSKNIKTRIQQHIKYGRKKFIDKFSKLKLKILRTELEALLYESQEIKEYLPVFNRRLRKTKSLVGIFYQKNQFGYSYFSIKKNTEDSIIQFKTKKQAINFLDWLTKKYNLCPKLNGLDNSSTFCFQFHLKSCAGACNNLEKQISYNTRFKNSISEIYSIPKNCKLVFNDNKFSTFINIKNKSVKSFGVKNHSFFKINHPSNDEIKIINSYQKILVPEIILK
;
A
#
# COMPACT_ATOMS: atom_id res chain seq x y z
N MET A 1 9.37 15.75 19.99
CA MET A 1 10.61 15.68 20.80
C MET A 1 11.79 15.76 19.86
N VAL A 2 12.87 16.43 20.26
CA VAL A 2 14.10 16.57 19.47
C VAL A 2 15.27 16.16 20.37
N PHE A 3 16.24 15.46 19.80
CA PHE A 3 17.43 14.96 20.47
C PHE A 3 18.66 15.38 19.65
N SER A 4 19.71 15.79 20.34
CA SER A 4 21.01 16.08 19.71
C SER A 4 21.66 14.79 19.21
N ARG A 5 22.61 14.91 18.27
CA ARG A 5 23.45 13.79 17.83
C ARG A 5 24.08 13.06 19.02
N GLU A 6 24.65 13.81 19.95
CA GLU A 6 25.31 13.26 21.13
C GLU A 6 24.36 12.44 22.02
N GLU A 7 23.15 12.95 22.27
CA GLU A 7 22.12 12.21 23.02
C GLU A 7 21.72 10.89 22.35
N VAL A 8 21.68 10.89 21.01
CA VAL A 8 21.38 9.69 20.20
C VAL A 8 22.50 8.65 20.34
N PHE A 9 23.77 9.05 20.23
CA PHE A 9 24.92 8.15 20.39
C PHE A 9 25.05 7.63 21.83
N ASN A 10 24.75 8.48 22.81
CA ASN A 10 24.74 8.11 24.23
C ASN A 10 23.46 7.39 24.65
N ASN A 11 22.62 6.96 23.69
CA ASN A 11 21.45 6.12 23.92
C ASN A 11 20.40 6.72 24.89
N LYS A 12 20.30 8.05 24.95
CA LYS A 12 19.37 8.78 25.83
C LYS A 12 17.92 8.82 25.30
N ILE A 13 17.66 8.18 24.16
CA ILE A 13 16.32 8.11 23.57
C ILE A 13 15.43 7.22 24.45
N PRO A 14 14.28 7.71 24.92
CA PRO A 14 13.36 6.90 25.72
C PRO A 14 12.76 5.76 24.90
N ASN A 15 12.34 4.69 25.59
CA ASN A 15 11.76 3.51 24.95
C ASN A 15 10.29 3.73 24.55
N TYR A 16 10.08 4.58 23.54
CA TYR A 16 8.74 4.83 23.01
C TYR A 16 8.28 3.72 22.07
N LYS A 17 7.02 3.33 22.25
CA LYS A 17 6.42 2.15 21.60
C LYS A 17 5.99 2.38 20.16
N LEU A 18 5.66 3.59 19.70
CA LEU A 18 5.19 3.75 18.32
C LEU A 18 5.29 5.19 17.83
N GLY A 19 5.85 5.37 16.63
CA GLY A 19 5.93 6.69 16.02
C GLY A 19 6.90 6.77 14.86
N ILE A 20 7.13 8.01 14.45
CA ILE A 20 8.01 8.40 13.36
C ILE A 20 9.25 9.06 13.93
N TYR A 21 10.41 8.73 13.35
CA TYR A 21 11.67 9.37 13.61
C TYR A 21 12.20 10.04 12.34
N TYR A 22 12.76 11.22 12.51
CA TYR A 22 13.35 12.04 11.46
C TYR A 22 14.83 12.24 11.80
N PHE A 23 15.70 11.83 10.89
CA PHE A 23 17.10 12.28 10.94
C PHE A 23 17.20 13.55 10.11
N ILE A 24 17.80 14.57 10.71
CA ILE A 24 17.89 15.93 10.18
C ILE A 24 19.39 16.28 10.13
N ASP A 25 19.84 16.96 9.08
CA ASP A 25 21.23 17.43 8.97
C ASP A 25 21.45 18.80 9.63
N GLU A 26 22.69 19.28 9.64
CA GLU A 26 23.09 20.56 10.25
C GLU A 26 22.40 21.79 9.64
N ASN A 27 21.94 21.66 8.39
CA ASN A 27 21.20 22.70 7.66
C ASN A 27 19.68 22.54 7.82
N ASP A 28 19.23 21.81 8.83
CA ASP A 28 17.83 21.54 9.15
C ASP A 28 17.04 20.78 8.06
N ASN A 29 17.72 20.12 7.12
CA ASN A 29 17.05 19.31 6.12
C ASN A 29 16.72 17.92 6.66
N ILE A 30 15.49 17.46 6.42
CA ILE A 30 15.12 16.08 6.72
C ILE A 30 15.78 15.14 5.70
N ILE A 31 16.76 14.37 6.17
CA ILE A 31 17.54 13.47 5.33
C ILE A 31 17.05 12.03 5.37
N TYR A 32 16.35 11.63 6.43
CA TYR A 32 15.69 10.32 6.51
C TYR A 32 14.45 10.36 7.40
N ILE A 33 13.42 9.63 7.00
CA ILE A 33 12.18 9.43 7.79
C ILE A 33 11.93 7.94 7.92
N GLY A 34 11.56 7.48 9.11
CA GLY A 34 11.11 6.10 9.28
C GLY A 34 10.14 5.93 10.43
N LYS A 35 9.35 4.85 10.38
CA LYS A 35 8.51 4.39 11.50
C LYS A 35 9.13 3.25 12.29
N SER A 36 8.69 3.07 13.53
CA SER A 36 8.97 1.84 14.29
C SER A 36 7.96 1.61 15.43
N LYS A 37 7.70 0.33 15.75
CA LYS A 37 7.06 -0.12 17.00
C LYS A 37 8.03 -0.19 18.19
N ASN A 38 9.30 0.09 17.95
CA ASN A 38 10.32 0.23 18.98
C ASN A 38 11.33 1.25 18.45
N ILE A 39 11.09 2.52 18.74
CA ILE A 39 11.83 3.63 18.14
C ILE A 39 13.30 3.57 18.58
N LYS A 40 13.54 3.35 19.87
CA LYS A 40 14.90 3.27 20.44
C LYS A 40 15.74 2.20 19.75
N THR A 41 15.24 0.96 19.70
CA THR A 41 15.96 -0.17 19.08
C THR A 41 16.21 0.08 17.60
N ARG A 42 15.22 0.66 16.89
CA ARG A 42 15.37 0.95 15.46
C ARG A 42 16.41 2.03 15.20
N ILE A 43 16.50 3.04 16.05
CA ILE A 43 17.51 4.09 15.93
C ILE A 43 18.89 3.54 16.23
N GLN A 44 19.05 2.74 17.28
CA GLN A 44 20.32 2.06 17.56
C GLN A 44 20.79 1.19 16.39
N GLN A 45 19.86 0.46 15.73
CA GLN A 45 20.18 -0.30 14.51
C GLN A 45 20.71 0.60 13.39
N HIS A 46 20.08 1.77 13.18
CA HIS A 46 20.59 2.76 12.23
C HIS A 46 21.98 3.23 12.63
N ILE A 47 22.22 3.60 13.89
CA ILE A 47 23.54 4.06 14.34
C ILE A 47 24.61 2.98 14.16
N LYS A 48 24.32 1.73 14.53
CA LYS A 48 25.29 0.63 14.52
C LYS A 48 25.57 0.09 13.11
N TYR A 49 24.56 0.00 12.26
CA TYR A 49 24.64 -0.70 10.96
C TYR A 49 24.30 0.18 9.76
N GLY A 50 24.02 1.46 9.99
CA GLY A 50 23.69 2.43 8.95
C GLY A 50 24.89 2.73 8.06
N ARG A 51 24.61 3.20 6.86
CA ARG A 51 25.67 3.65 5.94
C ARG A 51 26.41 4.83 6.56
N LYS A 52 27.74 4.77 6.57
CA LYS A 52 28.60 5.84 7.11
C LYS A 52 28.20 7.24 6.61
N LYS A 53 27.96 7.42 5.30
CA LYS A 53 27.47 8.70 4.72
C LYS A 53 26.16 9.24 5.31
N PHE A 54 25.26 8.36 5.76
CA PHE A 54 24.02 8.77 6.42
C PHE A 54 24.28 9.12 7.89
N ILE A 55 25.09 8.29 8.56
CA ILE A 55 25.47 8.51 9.95
C ILE A 55 26.29 9.77 10.11
N ASP A 56 27.24 10.08 9.24
CA ASP A 56 28.06 11.29 9.35
C ASP A 56 27.24 12.56 9.09
N LYS A 57 26.16 12.47 8.30
CA LYS A 57 25.39 13.64 7.86
C LYS A 57 24.32 14.14 8.84
N PHE A 58 23.80 13.29 9.74
CA PHE A 58 22.73 13.74 10.64
C PHE A 58 23.27 14.60 11.80
N SER A 59 22.58 15.67 12.19
CA SER A 59 22.92 16.52 13.34
C SER A 59 21.95 16.34 14.50
N LYS A 60 20.69 16.03 14.20
CA LYS A 60 19.63 15.90 15.19
C LYS A 60 18.59 14.88 14.78
N LEU A 61 17.91 14.35 15.79
CA LEU A 61 16.83 13.40 15.65
C LEU A 61 15.54 14.01 16.19
N LYS A 62 14.50 14.07 15.37
CA LYS A 62 13.15 14.43 15.82
C LYS A 62 12.29 13.18 15.93
N LEU A 63 11.44 13.12 16.95
CA LEU A 63 10.44 12.07 17.14
C LEU A 63 9.03 12.66 17.18
N LYS A 64 8.11 11.97 16.50
CA LYS A 64 6.66 12.15 16.60
C LYS A 64 6.03 10.83 17.05
N ILE A 65 5.46 10.81 18.25
CA ILE A 65 4.75 9.63 18.77
C ILE A 65 3.36 9.56 18.15
N LEU A 66 2.96 8.35 17.78
CA LEU A 66 1.66 8.04 17.20
C LEU A 66 1.00 6.91 18.00
N ARG A 67 -0.32 6.77 17.89
CA ARG A 67 -1.12 5.90 18.75
C ARG A 67 -1.31 4.51 18.16
N THR A 68 -1.44 4.42 16.83
CA THR A 68 -1.69 3.14 16.15
C THR A 68 -0.74 2.92 14.98
N GLU A 69 -0.54 1.64 14.62
CA GLU A 69 0.38 1.30 13.54
C GLU A 69 -0.15 1.78 12.19
N LEU A 70 -1.47 1.70 11.99
CA LEU A 70 -2.12 2.21 10.79
C LEU A 70 -1.94 3.72 10.65
N GLU A 71 -2.12 4.49 11.73
CA GLU A 71 -1.83 5.92 11.74
C GLU A 71 -0.35 6.19 11.39
N ALA A 72 0.58 5.43 11.97
CA ALA A 72 2.01 5.57 11.69
C ALA A 72 2.39 5.23 10.24
N LEU A 73 1.79 4.19 9.66
CA LEU A 73 2.00 3.82 8.25
C LEU A 73 1.54 4.94 7.30
N LEU A 74 0.34 5.48 7.53
CA LEU A 74 -0.22 6.54 6.69
C LEU A 74 0.55 7.86 6.85
N TYR A 75 0.93 8.19 8.08
CA TYR A 75 1.70 9.41 8.37
C TYR A 75 3.11 9.34 7.76
N GLU A 76 3.83 8.23 7.92
CA GLU A 76 5.15 8.01 7.29
C GLU A 76 5.08 8.19 5.76
N SER A 77 4.05 7.60 5.13
CA SER A 77 3.80 7.69 3.69
C SER A 77 3.67 9.15 3.23
N GLN A 78 2.92 9.97 3.95
CA GLN A 78 2.73 11.39 3.61
C GLN A 78 4.02 12.21 3.81
N GLU A 79 4.71 12.06 4.94
CA GLU A 79 5.93 12.83 5.22
C GLU A 79 7.05 12.52 4.23
N ILE A 80 7.17 11.26 3.79
CA ILE A 80 8.19 10.91 2.79
C ILE A 80 7.88 11.54 1.42
N LYS A 81 6.60 11.70 1.08
CA LYS A 81 6.18 12.37 -0.16
C LYS A 81 6.37 13.89 -0.09
N GLU A 82 6.09 14.48 1.07
CA GLU A 82 6.30 15.90 1.34
C GLU A 82 7.80 16.26 1.24
N TYR A 83 8.64 15.58 2.03
CA TYR A 83 10.03 16.02 2.22
C TYR A 83 11.03 15.37 1.27
N LEU A 84 10.64 14.31 0.55
CA LEU A 84 11.51 13.56 -0.37
C LEU A 84 12.95 13.36 0.17
N PRO A 85 13.10 12.78 1.37
CA PRO A 85 14.36 12.84 2.11
C PRO A 85 15.48 12.01 1.47
N VAL A 86 16.61 12.67 1.15
CA VAL A 86 18.03 12.25 1.25
C VAL A 86 18.41 10.77 1.12
N PHE A 87 17.93 9.97 2.06
CA PHE A 87 18.28 8.56 2.22
C PHE A 87 17.09 7.59 2.12
N ASN A 88 15.84 8.05 2.00
CA ASN A 88 14.65 7.22 1.69
C ASN A 88 14.57 6.81 0.21
N ARG A 89 15.66 6.30 -0.38
CA ARG A 89 15.74 6.02 -1.83
C ARG A 89 14.65 5.06 -2.33
N ARG A 90 14.25 4.08 -1.52
CA ARG A 90 13.21 3.08 -1.86
C ARG A 90 11.80 3.68 -1.94
N LEU A 91 11.56 4.81 -1.30
CA LEU A 91 10.24 5.45 -1.20
C LEU A 91 10.13 6.74 -2.03
N ARG A 92 11.26 7.38 -2.38
CA ARG A 92 11.30 8.58 -3.25
C ARG A 92 10.97 8.32 -4.71
N LYS A 93 11.44 7.20 -5.26
CA LYS A 93 11.05 6.78 -6.61
C LYS A 93 9.90 5.81 -6.46
N THR A 94 8.68 6.27 -6.73
CA THR A 94 7.71 5.47 -7.48
C THR A 94 6.58 6.31 -8.03
N LYS A 95 6.76 6.81 -9.26
CA LYS A 95 5.62 6.78 -10.19
C LYS A 95 5.30 5.31 -10.41
N SER A 96 4.06 4.91 -10.15
CA SER A 96 3.56 3.60 -10.58
C SER A 96 3.80 3.47 -12.08
N LEU A 97 4.59 2.48 -12.50
CA LEU A 97 4.94 2.31 -13.91
C LEU A 97 3.82 1.59 -14.68
N VAL A 98 3.02 0.78 -13.98
CA VAL A 98 2.01 -0.08 -14.57
C VAL A 98 0.71 -0.07 -13.75
N GLY A 99 -0.41 -0.21 -14.44
CA GLY A 99 -1.74 -0.35 -13.88
C GLY A 99 -2.45 -1.59 -14.42
N ILE A 100 -3.37 -2.14 -13.62
CA ILE A 100 -4.33 -3.16 -14.08
C ILE A 100 -5.61 -2.45 -14.51
N PHE A 101 -6.11 -2.83 -15.68
CA PHE A 101 -7.38 -2.38 -16.27
C PHE A 101 -8.25 -3.59 -16.53
N TYR A 102 -9.54 -3.40 -16.79
CA TYR A 102 -10.40 -4.45 -17.31
C TYR A 102 -11.05 -4.01 -18.60
N GLN A 103 -11.30 -4.97 -19.47
CA GLN A 103 -11.94 -4.79 -20.76
C GLN A 103 -12.87 -5.97 -21.03
N LYS A 104 -13.67 -5.91 -22.09
CA LYS A 104 -14.44 -7.04 -22.60
C LYS A 104 -13.94 -7.40 -23.98
N ASN A 105 -13.83 -8.70 -24.26
CA ASN A 105 -13.52 -9.17 -25.60
C ASN A 105 -14.79 -9.16 -26.49
N GLN A 106 -14.64 -9.49 -27.78
CA GLN A 106 -15.75 -9.56 -28.74
C GLN A 106 -16.84 -10.57 -28.35
N PHE A 107 -16.49 -11.61 -27.59
CA PHE A 107 -17.41 -12.61 -27.07
C PHE A 107 -18.00 -12.22 -25.70
N GLY A 108 -17.74 -10.98 -25.24
CA GLY A 108 -18.23 -10.36 -24.00
C GLY A 108 -17.70 -10.93 -22.69
N TYR A 109 -16.63 -11.73 -22.70
CA TYR A 109 -15.90 -12.09 -21.48
C TYR A 109 -15.07 -10.91 -20.99
N SER A 110 -15.19 -10.61 -19.70
CA SER A 110 -14.46 -9.54 -19.05
C SER A 110 -13.09 -10.03 -18.60
N TYR A 111 -12.01 -9.29 -18.88
CA TYR A 111 -10.66 -9.74 -18.55
C TYR A 111 -9.80 -8.58 -18.07
N PHE A 112 -8.73 -8.91 -17.34
CA PHE A 112 -7.77 -7.92 -16.88
C PHE A 112 -6.62 -7.75 -17.88
N SER A 113 -6.07 -6.53 -17.93
CA SER A 113 -4.87 -6.23 -18.72
C SER A 113 -3.90 -5.38 -17.91
N ILE A 114 -2.60 -5.63 -18.10
CA ILE A 114 -1.53 -4.86 -17.47
C ILE A 114 -0.96 -3.90 -18.52
N LYS A 115 -1.12 -2.59 -18.31
CA LYS A 115 -0.63 -1.54 -19.22
C LYS A 115 0.21 -0.52 -18.45
N LYS A 116 0.86 0.39 -19.18
CA LYS A 116 1.47 1.58 -18.57
C LYS A 116 0.42 2.32 -17.76
N ASN A 117 0.81 2.80 -16.59
CA ASN A 117 -0.13 3.44 -15.68
C ASN A 117 -0.75 4.71 -16.27
N THR A 118 -2.07 4.85 -16.14
CA THR A 118 -2.87 6.04 -16.46
C THR A 118 -3.88 6.27 -15.32
N GLU A 119 -4.63 7.38 -15.34
CA GLU A 119 -5.60 7.71 -14.28
C GLU A 119 -6.72 6.66 -14.14
N ASP A 120 -7.07 5.96 -15.22
CA ASP A 120 -8.18 4.98 -15.26
C ASP A 120 -7.83 3.58 -14.72
N SER A 121 -6.60 3.38 -14.23
CA SER A 121 -6.20 2.08 -13.69
C SER A 121 -7.02 1.69 -12.46
N ILE A 122 -7.45 0.44 -12.37
CA ILE A 122 -8.18 -0.12 -11.22
C ILE A 122 -7.27 -0.19 -9.99
N ILE A 123 -6.01 -0.56 -10.22
CA ILE A 123 -4.98 -0.71 -9.21
C ILE A 123 -3.60 -0.54 -9.86
N GLN A 124 -2.63 -0.01 -9.12
CA GLN A 124 -1.33 0.39 -9.64
C GLN A 124 -0.16 -0.30 -8.95
N PHE A 125 0.87 -0.62 -9.72
CA PHE A 125 2.08 -1.31 -9.25
C PHE A 125 3.36 -0.59 -9.64
N LYS A 126 4.40 -0.81 -8.82
CA LYS A 126 5.73 -0.25 -9.04
C LYS A 126 6.43 -0.94 -10.22
N THR A 127 6.20 -2.23 -10.40
CA THR A 127 6.81 -3.04 -11.47
C THR A 127 5.79 -3.96 -12.13
N LYS A 128 6.04 -4.33 -13.40
CA LYS A 128 5.22 -5.32 -14.13
C LYS A 128 5.14 -6.66 -13.39
N LYS A 129 6.23 -7.11 -12.78
CA LYS A 129 6.28 -8.34 -11.97
C LYS A 129 5.29 -8.34 -10.81
N GLN A 130 5.14 -7.21 -10.10
CA GLN A 130 4.16 -7.10 -9.02
C GLN A 130 2.72 -7.16 -9.53
N ALA A 131 2.44 -6.51 -10.66
CA ALA A 131 1.13 -6.57 -11.30
C ALA A 131 0.78 -7.99 -11.75
N ILE A 132 1.74 -8.71 -12.36
CA ILE A 132 1.59 -10.11 -12.77
C ILE A 132 1.30 -11.00 -11.56
N ASN A 133 2.09 -10.90 -10.49
CA ASN A 133 1.89 -11.73 -9.29
C ASN A 133 0.52 -11.48 -8.65
N PHE A 134 0.08 -10.21 -8.58
CA PHE A 134 -1.24 -9.88 -8.06
C PHE A 134 -2.36 -10.42 -8.95
N LEU A 135 -2.23 -10.25 -10.28
CA LEU A 135 -3.21 -10.76 -11.23
C LEU A 135 -3.27 -12.29 -11.23
N ASP A 136 -2.14 -12.98 -11.08
CA ASP A 136 -2.08 -14.44 -10.94
C ASP A 136 -2.79 -14.92 -9.68
N TRP A 137 -2.52 -14.29 -8.54
CA TRP A 137 -3.25 -14.57 -7.30
C TRP A 137 -4.77 -14.36 -7.46
N LEU A 138 -5.18 -13.23 -8.04
CA LEU A 138 -6.60 -12.90 -8.26
C LEU A 138 -7.25 -13.90 -9.22
N THR A 139 -6.55 -14.27 -10.29
CA THR A 139 -7.00 -15.25 -11.29
C THR A 139 -7.24 -16.61 -10.64
N LYS A 140 -6.30 -17.06 -9.80
CA LYS A 140 -6.41 -18.34 -9.07
C LYS A 140 -7.55 -18.30 -8.05
N LYS A 141 -7.64 -17.24 -7.24
CA LYS A 141 -8.66 -17.10 -6.17
C LYS A 141 -10.10 -17.12 -6.70
N TYR A 142 -10.34 -16.54 -7.87
CA TYR A 142 -11.68 -16.45 -8.47
C TYR A 142 -11.89 -17.40 -9.64
N ASN A 143 -10.99 -18.37 -9.84
CA ASN A 143 -11.04 -19.32 -10.97
C ASN A 143 -11.32 -18.62 -12.32
N LEU A 144 -10.59 -17.53 -12.57
CA LEU A 144 -10.61 -16.82 -13.84
C LEU A 144 -9.68 -17.51 -14.84
N CYS A 145 -9.82 -17.21 -16.12
CA CYS A 145 -9.02 -17.83 -17.16
C CYS A 145 -7.66 -17.12 -17.26
N PRO A 146 -6.53 -17.82 -17.00
CA PRO A 146 -5.20 -17.22 -17.08
C PRO A 146 -4.88 -16.67 -18.47
N LYS A 147 -5.32 -17.36 -19.53
CA LYS A 147 -5.12 -16.93 -20.92
C LYS A 147 -5.88 -15.65 -21.25
N LEU A 148 -7.15 -15.52 -20.84
CA LEU A 148 -7.90 -14.26 -21.00
C LEU A 148 -7.23 -13.10 -20.26
N ASN A 149 -6.66 -13.35 -19.09
CA ASN A 149 -5.92 -12.35 -18.31
C ASN A 149 -4.46 -12.14 -18.79
N GLY A 150 -4.05 -12.76 -19.90
CA GLY A 150 -2.71 -12.60 -20.47
C GLY A 150 -1.57 -13.17 -19.61
N LEU A 151 -1.88 -14.14 -18.73
CA LEU A 151 -0.91 -14.85 -17.89
C LEU A 151 -0.44 -16.18 -18.51
N ASP A 152 -1.10 -16.63 -19.58
CA ASP A 152 -0.81 -17.88 -20.27
C ASP A 152 -0.85 -17.62 -21.79
N ASN A 153 0.22 -18.01 -22.47
CA ASN A 153 0.43 -17.78 -23.90
C ASN A 153 0.11 -19.01 -24.77
N SER A 154 -0.47 -20.07 -24.19
CA SER A 154 -0.85 -21.29 -24.91
C SER A 154 -1.73 -20.96 -26.12
N SER A 155 -1.53 -21.65 -27.25
CA SER A 155 -2.25 -21.37 -28.52
C SER A 155 -3.73 -21.76 -28.47
N THR A 156 -4.08 -22.86 -27.81
CA THR A 156 -5.45 -23.40 -27.72
C THR A 156 -6.06 -23.16 -26.34
N PHE A 157 -6.04 -24.14 -25.45
CA PHE A 157 -6.55 -24.01 -24.08
C PHE A 157 -5.45 -23.51 -23.13
N CYS A 158 -5.83 -22.82 -22.06
CA CYS A 158 -4.86 -22.50 -21.00
C CYS A 158 -4.45 -23.76 -20.25
N PHE A 159 -3.25 -23.79 -19.68
CA PHE A 159 -2.72 -24.90 -18.89
C PHE A 159 -3.69 -25.33 -17.78
N GLN A 160 -4.34 -24.38 -17.11
CA GLN A 160 -5.32 -24.66 -16.05
C GLN A 160 -6.58 -25.39 -16.53
N PHE A 161 -6.92 -25.28 -17.82
CA PHE A 161 -8.03 -26.07 -18.39
C PHE A 161 -7.65 -27.55 -18.45
N HIS A 162 -6.43 -27.87 -18.86
CA HIS A 162 -5.93 -29.24 -18.86
C HIS A 162 -5.84 -29.84 -17.44
N LEU A 163 -5.60 -29.00 -16.43
CA LEU A 163 -5.67 -29.37 -15.01
C LEU A 163 -7.09 -29.37 -14.42
N LYS A 164 -8.13 -29.18 -15.25
CA LYS A 164 -9.55 -29.12 -14.83
C LYS A 164 -9.88 -28.03 -13.79
N SER A 165 -9.03 -27.00 -13.67
CA SER A 165 -9.21 -25.88 -12.73
C SER A 165 -9.74 -24.61 -13.41
N CYS A 166 -9.90 -24.62 -14.74
CA CYS A 166 -10.53 -23.60 -15.56
C CYS A 166 -11.63 -24.20 -16.43
N ALA A 167 -12.75 -23.48 -16.63
CA ALA A 167 -13.89 -23.96 -17.42
C ALA A 167 -13.82 -23.60 -18.92
N GLY A 168 -12.71 -23.04 -19.41
CA GLY A 168 -12.47 -22.89 -20.84
C GLY A 168 -13.03 -21.61 -21.49
N ALA A 169 -13.21 -20.54 -20.71
CA ALA A 169 -13.65 -19.22 -21.23
C ALA A 169 -12.78 -18.69 -22.39
N CYS A 170 -11.48 -19.04 -22.46
CA CYS A 170 -10.60 -18.65 -23.58
C CYS A 170 -10.99 -19.23 -24.94
N ASN A 171 -11.79 -20.31 -24.97
CA ASN A 171 -12.31 -20.94 -26.20
C ASN A 171 -13.84 -20.99 -26.20
N ASN A 172 -14.50 -20.08 -25.47
CA ASN A 172 -15.96 -19.96 -25.42
C ASN A 172 -16.73 -21.20 -24.91
N LEU A 173 -16.07 -22.15 -24.23
CA LEU A 173 -16.73 -23.34 -23.67
C LEU A 173 -17.52 -23.03 -22.39
N GLU A 174 -17.03 -22.08 -21.60
CA GLU A 174 -17.71 -21.64 -20.39
C GLU A 174 -18.80 -20.64 -20.73
N LYS A 175 -20.01 -20.75 -20.16
CA LYS A 175 -21.03 -19.70 -20.30
C LYS A 175 -20.50 -18.34 -19.84
N GLN A 176 -20.56 -17.34 -20.72
CA GLN A 176 -20.11 -15.97 -20.47
C GLN A 176 -20.66 -15.36 -19.17
N ILE A 177 -21.94 -15.58 -18.86
CA ILE A 177 -22.58 -15.08 -17.63
C ILE A 177 -21.90 -15.66 -16.38
N SER A 178 -21.64 -16.97 -16.35
CA SER A 178 -20.99 -17.64 -15.21
C SER A 178 -19.59 -17.08 -14.97
N TYR A 179 -18.81 -16.96 -16.04
CA TYR A 179 -17.48 -16.39 -15.99
C TYR A 179 -17.49 -14.93 -15.50
N ASN A 180 -18.35 -14.11 -16.10
CA ASN A 180 -18.46 -12.68 -15.78
C ASN A 180 -18.96 -12.44 -14.35
N THR A 181 -19.75 -13.34 -13.77
CA THR A 181 -20.12 -13.30 -12.34
C THR A 181 -18.89 -13.47 -11.45
N ARG A 182 -18.03 -14.46 -11.71
CA ARG A 182 -16.77 -14.62 -10.97
C ARG A 182 -15.84 -13.42 -11.18
N PHE A 183 -15.79 -12.89 -12.41
CA PHE A 183 -15.03 -11.68 -12.71
C PHE A 183 -15.52 -10.47 -11.90
N LYS A 184 -16.83 -10.24 -11.83
CA LYS A 184 -17.42 -9.17 -11.01
C LYS A 184 -17.07 -9.34 -9.52
N ASN A 185 -17.12 -10.57 -9.00
CA ASN A 185 -16.72 -10.87 -7.62
C ASN A 185 -15.23 -10.57 -7.36
N SER A 186 -14.36 -10.84 -8.36
CA SER A 186 -12.94 -10.49 -8.27
C SER A 186 -12.70 -8.97 -8.27
N ILE A 187 -13.55 -8.23 -8.99
CA ILE A 187 -13.53 -6.78 -9.01
C ILE A 187 -14.02 -6.19 -7.69
N SER A 188 -15.08 -6.75 -7.10
CA SER A 188 -15.58 -6.29 -5.80
C SER A 188 -14.57 -6.52 -4.68
N GLU A 189 -13.70 -7.53 -4.79
CA GLU A 189 -12.56 -7.69 -3.86
C GLU A 189 -11.59 -6.52 -3.96
N ILE A 190 -11.30 -6.05 -5.18
CA ILE A 190 -10.42 -4.89 -5.41
C ILE A 190 -11.10 -3.58 -4.95
N TYR A 191 -12.42 -3.49 -5.10
CA TYR A 191 -13.24 -2.36 -4.68
C TYR A 191 -13.97 -2.55 -3.35
N SER A 192 -13.49 -3.46 -2.49
CA SER A 192 -14.13 -3.81 -1.20
C SER A 192 -14.21 -2.62 -0.23
N ILE A 193 -13.54 -1.52 -0.56
CA ILE A 193 -13.73 -0.21 0.05
C ILE A 193 -14.71 0.61 -0.80
N PRO A 194 -15.88 1.00 -0.26
CA PRO A 194 -16.84 1.86 -0.96
C PRO A 194 -16.23 3.18 -1.44
N LYS A 195 -16.78 3.74 -2.52
CA LYS A 195 -16.26 4.99 -3.13
C LYS A 195 -16.21 6.16 -2.13
N ASN A 196 -17.25 6.26 -1.30
CA ASN A 196 -17.40 7.26 -0.26
C ASN A 196 -17.71 6.52 1.05
N CYS A 197 -16.75 6.51 1.96
CA CYS A 197 -16.93 5.88 3.26
C CYS A 197 -15.95 6.44 4.29
N LYS A 198 -16.22 6.14 5.54
CA LYS A 198 -15.28 6.23 6.64
C LYS A 198 -14.99 4.81 7.12
N LEU A 199 -13.74 4.40 7.05
CA LEU A 199 -13.27 3.16 7.67
C LEU A 199 -12.87 3.46 9.11
N VAL A 200 -13.25 2.60 10.05
CA VAL A 200 -12.85 2.69 11.45
C VAL A 200 -12.22 1.36 11.88
N PHE A 201 -10.94 1.40 12.22
CA PHE A 201 -10.18 0.28 12.73
C PHE A 201 -10.07 0.39 14.25
N ASN A 202 -10.72 -0.51 14.97
CA ASN A 202 -10.71 -0.54 16.43
C ASN A 202 -9.66 -1.52 16.93
N ASP A 203 -8.57 -1.00 17.50
CA ASP A 203 -7.64 -1.78 18.32
C ASP A 203 -8.09 -1.71 19.79
N ASN A 204 -7.59 -2.59 20.66
CA ASN A 204 -7.98 -2.69 22.08
C ASN A 204 -7.87 -1.39 22.88
N LYS A 205 -7.16 -0.38 22.37
CA LYS A 205 -6.94 0.92 23.01
C LYS A 205 -7.38 2.14 22.21
N PHE A 206 -7.44 2.04 20.89
CA PHE A 206 -7.58 3.22 20.02
C PHE A 206 -8.37 2.89 18.76
N SER A 207 -9.19 3.84 18.31
CA SER A 207 -9.93 3.76 17.05
C SER A 207 -9.27 4.64 15.99
N THR A 208 -8.69 4.03 14.96
CA THR A 208 -8.12 4.76 13.81
C THR A 208 -9.20 4.93 12.75
N PHE A 209 -9.48 6.17 12.33
CA PHE A 209 -10.42 6.44 11.26
C PHE A 209 -9.70 6.85 9.97
N ILE A 210 -10.33 6.55 8.84
CA ILE A 210 -9.87 6.93 7.51
C ILE A 210 -11.08 7.39 6.70
N ASN A 211 -11.05 8.62 6.20
CA ASN A 211 -12.10 9.16 5.34
C ASN A 211 -11.70 8.99 3.86
N ILE A 212 -12.58 8.36 3.10
CA ILE A 212 -12.41 8.04 1.69
C ILE A 212 -13.52 8.75 0.91
N LYS A 213 -13.13 9.50 -0.12
CA LYS A 213 -14.06 10.18 -1.04
C LYS A 213 -13.58 9.96 -2.46
N ASN A 214 -14.48 9.56 -3.35
CA ASN A 214 -14.18 9.21 -4.73
C ASN A 214 -13.00 8.23 -4.85
N LYS A 215 -13.00 7.16 -4.03
CA LYS A 215 -11.93 6.13 -3.97
C LYS A 215 -10.54 6.61 -3.54
N SER A 216 -10.41 7.85 -3.08
CA SER A 216 -9.15 8.43 -2.60
C SER A 216 -9.24 8.75 -1.12
N VAL A 217 -8.20 8.41 -0.37
CA VAL A 217 -8.08 8.78 1.05
C VAL A 217 -7.90 10.29 1.15
N LYS A 218 -8.77 10.95 1.91
CA LYS A 218 -8.74 12.41 2.11
C LYS A 218 -8.18 12.81 3.47
N SER A 219 -8.44 12.01 4.49
CA SER A 219 -7.89 12.23 5.82
C SER A 219 -7.88 10.95 6.63
N PHE A 220 -7.06 10.92 7.67
CA PHE A 220 -6.98 9.83 8.62
C PHE A 220 -6.59 10.36 10.00
N GLY A 221 -6.70 9.53 11.02
CA GLY A 221 -6.28 9.89 12.37
C GLY A 221 -6.80 8.90 13.39
N VAL A 222 -6.60 9.22 14.66
CA VAL A 222 -7.08 8.43 15.78
C VAL A 222 -8.11 9.25 16.53
N LYS A 223 -9.30 8.66 16.75
CA LYS A 223 -10.45 9.32 17.38
C LYS A 223 -10.00 9.99 18.69
N ASN A 224 -10.36 11.27 18.86
CA ASN A 224 -10.03 12.11 20.03
C ASN A 224 -8.52 12.37 20.27
N HIS A 225 -7.63 11.98 19.35
CA HIS A 225 -6.18 12.12 19.53
C HIS A 225 -5.49 12.84 18.37
N SER A 226 -5.93 12.63 17.14
CA SER A 226 -5.26 13.18 15.96
C SER A 226 -6.16 13.27 14.74
N PHE A 227 -5.83 14.18 13.84
CA PHE A 227 -6.44 14.32 12.53
C PHE A 227 -5.39 14.82 11.54
N PHE A 228 -5.25 14.13 10.41
CA PHE A 228 -4.30 14.45 9.35
C PHE A 228 -5.02 14.48 8.00
N LYS A 229 -4.84 15.57 7.25
CA LYS A 229 -5.25 15.64 5.84
C LYS A 229 -4.21 14.96 4.96
N ILE A 230 -4.66 14.35 3.87
CA ILE A 230 -3.79 13.85 2.81
C ILE A 230 -3.50 15.01 1.87
N ASN A 231 -2.26 15.50 1.90
CA ASN A 231 -1.79 16.57 1.02
C ASN A 231 -1.18 15.99 -0.27
N HIS A 232 -0.61 14.77 -0.18
CA HIS A 232 0.05 14.07 -1.29
C HIS A 232 -0.67 12.74 -1.57
N PRO A 233 -1.85 12.77 -2.21
CA PRO A 233 -2.64 11.56 -2.44
C PRO A 233 -1.92 10.58 -3.38
N SER A 234 -2.01 9.29 -3.07
CA SER A 234 -1.47 8.23 -3.91
C SER A 234 -2.24 6.92 -3.70
N ASN A 235 -1.79 5.86 -4.38
CA ASN A 235 -2.29 4.51 -4.13
C ASN A 235 -1.61 3.81 -2.96
N ASP A 236 -0.56 4.38 -2.37
CA ASP A 236 0.09 3.79 -1.20
C ASP A 236 -0.85 3.76 0.00
N GLU A 237 -1.71 4.77 0.17
CA GLU A 237 -2.72 4.80 1.24
C GLU A 237 -3.69 3.61 1.14
N ILE A 238 -4.24 3.34 -0.05
CA ILE A 238 -5.13 2.20 -0.27
C ILE A 238 -4.39 0.87 -0.07
N LYS A 239 -3.13 0.76 -0.50
CA LYS A 239 -2.30 -0.43 -0.25
C LYS A 239 -2.07 -0.67 1.24
N ILE A 240 -1.79 0.39 1.99
CA ILE A 240 -1.63 0.34 3.45
C ILE A 240 -2.93 -0.19 4.07
N ILE A 241 -4.07 0.37 3.68
CA ILE A 241 -5.40 -0.04 4.19
C ILE A 241 -5.67 -1.52 3.89
N ASN A 242 -5.55 -1.94 2.62
CA ASN A 242 -5.80 -3.32 2.22
C ASN A 242 -4.85 -4.31 2.90
N SER A 243 -3.59 -3.92 3.12
CA SER A 243 -2.65 -4.75 3.88
C SER A 243 -3.05 -4.84 5.36
N TYR A 244 -3.54 -3.74 5.94
CA TYR A 244 -3.92 -3.69 7.36
C TYR A 244 -5.25 -4.40 7.64
N GLN A 245 -6.17 -4.43 6.67
CA GLN A 245 -7.43 -5.19 6.74
C GLN A 245 -7.22 -6.70 6.99
N LYS A 246 -6.07 -7.25 6.60
CA LYS A 246 -5.70 -8.65 6.90
C LYS A 246 -5.40 -8.89 8.37
N ILE A 247 -5.07 -7.83 9.10
CA ILE A 247 -4.73 -7.86 10.53
C ILE A 247 -5.97 -7.49 11.35
N LEU A 248 -6.71 -6.47 10.91
CA LEU A 248 -7.85 -5.95 11.64
C LEU A 248 -8.96 -5.54 10.67
N VAL A 249 -10.15 -6.11 10.84
CA VAL A 249 -11.31 -5.80 10.01
C VAL A 249 -11.90 -4.44 10.42
N PRO A 250 -12.04 -3.47 9.50
CA PRO A 250 -12.62 -2.18 9.81
C PRO A 250 -14.15 -2.25 9.83
N GLU A 251 -14.76 -1.44 10.69
CA GLU A 251 -16.12 -0.98 10.51
C GLU A 251 -16.20 -0.02 9.33
N ILE A 252 -17.19 -0.19 8.46
CA ILE A 252 -17.38 0.64 7.27
C ILE A 252 -18.63 1.49 7.47
N ILE A 253 -18.44 2.79 7.58
CA ILE A 253 -19.53 3.77 7.69
C ILE A 253 -19.67 4.45 6.33
N LEU A 254 -20.81 4.26 5.67
CA LEU A 254 -21.09 4.89 4.38
C LEU A 254 -21.34 6.40 4.55
N LYS A 255 -20.98 7.19 3.54
CA LYS A 255 -21.21 8.64 3.48
C LYS A 255 -21.90 9.03 2.18
#